data_AF-A0A544XRH5-F1
#
_entry.id   AF-A0A544XRH5-F1
#
_cell.length_a   1.000
_cell.length_b   1.000
_cell.length_c   1.000
_cell.angle_alpha   90.00
_cell.angle_beta   90.00
_cell.angle_gamma   90.00
#
_symmetry.space_group_name_H-M   'P 1'
#
loop_
_entity.id
_entity.type
_entity.pdbx_description
1 polymer ?
#
loop_
_entity_poly.entity_id
_entity_poly.type
_entity_poly.pdbx_seq_one_letter_code
_entity_poly.pdbx_strand_id
1 'polypeptide(L)'
;MTLSAQLDAFAVELPVAFDPRWNRIPGITVDGATITVDPEKYFFRFENSTWLLCDWNLVASQLLGTEESAETAVEQLALEFVQEHGFSTSDAGRVLATAWEVYSYLFREEHLPTLGLPQITADHLRMLREAATFMALNKVELDGHISNVGPCWFFPAATSVVYELDEEEGGMLDEVYHGTGFRQALFNEYRRIESIKAHAALGGRLVHGCQSVPNQSGGACVPYGASMQTFRTELTSFREEWLAKVYACRTAS
;
A
#
# COMPACT_ATOMS: atom_id res chain seq x y z
N MET A 1 8.84 -11.05 25.40
CA MET A 1 8.16 -12.21 24.83
C MET A 1 6.86 -11.68 24.24
N THR A 2 6.91 -11.16 23.01
CA THR A 2 5.74 -10.59 22.34
C THR A 2 4.89 -11.77 21.89
N LEU A 3 3.64 -11.83 22.34
CA LEU A 3 2.67 -12.80 21.81
C LEU A 3 2.48 -12.45 20.33
N SER A 4 2.83 -13.36 19.42
CA SER A 4 2.45 -13.24 18.02
C SER A 4 0.93 -13.13 17.98
N ALA A 5 0.39 -12.13 17.29
CA ALA A 5 -1.02 -12.13 16.97
C ALA A 5 -1.32 -13.37 16.12
N GLN A 6 -2.49 -13.97 16.31
CA GLN A 6 -2.97 -15.06 15.48
C GLN A 6 -4.06 -14.51 14.56
N LEU A 7 -3.93 -14.79 13.27
CA LEU A 7 -4.93 -14.50 12.26
C LEU A 7 -5.10 -15.77 11.43
N ASP A 8 -6.33 -16.30 11.39
CA ASP A 8 -6.65 -17.44 10.54
C ASP A 8 -6.59 -17.04 9.06
N ALA A 9 -6.43 -18.02 8.18
CA ALA A 9 -6.55 -17.78 6.75
C ALA A 9 -7.91 -17.13 6.45
N PHE A 10 -7.90 -16.09 5.62
CA PHE A 10 -9.09 -15.32 5.28
C PHE A 10 -9.24 -15.19 3.78
N ALA A 11 -10.48 -15.03 3.33
CA ALA A 11 -10.81 -14.80 1.94
C ALA A 11 -11.63 -13.52 1.77
N VAL A 12 -11.46 -12.85 0.64
CA VAL A 12 -12.23 -11.68 0.23
C VAL A 12 -12.60 -11.82 -1.24
N GLU A 13 -13.84 -11.48 -1.57
CA GLU A 13 -14.29 -11.32 -2.95
C GLU A 13 -14.15 -9.84 -3.33
N LEU A 14 -13.39 -9.53 -4.37
CA LEU A 14 -13.25 -8.18 -4.90
C LEU A 14 -14.13 -7.96 -6.15
N PRO A 15 -14.38 -6.71 -6.57
CA PRO A 15 -15.24 -6.43 -7.73
C PRO A 15 -14.71 -6.95 -9.07
N VAL A 16 -13.42 -7.25 -9.18
CA VAL A 16 -12.78 -7.71 -10.42
C VAL A 16 -11.78 -8.83 -10.15
N ALA A 17 -11.47 -9.60 -11.19
CA ALA A 17 -10.44 -10.62 -11.11
C ALA A 17 -9.03 -10.03 -10.95
N PHE A 18 -8.22 -10.63 -10.09
CA PHE A 18 -6.80 -10.35 -9.95
C PHE A 18 -5.97 -11.26 -10.86
N ASP A 19 -4.73 -10.86 -11.14
CA ASP A 19 -3.84 -11.68 -11.94
C ASP A 19 -3.47 -12.99 -11.21
N PRO A 20 -3.68 -14.17 -11.80
CA PRO A 20 -3.35 -15.43 -11.15
C PRO A 20 -1.84 -15.59 -10.90
N ARG A 21 -0.97 -14.78 -11.50
CA ARG A 21 0.47 -14.79 -11.17
C ARG A 21 0.76 -14.39 -9.73
N TRP A 22 -0.17 -13.74 -9.01
CA TRP A 22 -0.05 -13.49 -7.57
C TRP A 22 0.09 -14.77 -6.74
N ASN A 23 -0.37 -15.92 -7.26
CA ASN A 23 -0.15 -17.24 -6.65
C ASN A 23 1.35 -17.62 -6.51
N ARG A 24 2.27 -16.88 -7.14
CA ARG A 24 3.73 -17.01 -6.95
C ARG A 24 4.20 -16.55 -5.56
N ILE A 25 3.43 -15.69 -4.89
CA ILE A 25 3.77 -15.18 -3.57
C ILE A 25 3.23 -16.16 -2.51
N PRO A 26 4.08 -16.73 -1.64
CA PRO A 26 3.64 -17.64 -0.59
C PRO A 26 2.53 -17.05 0.27
N GLY A 27 1.52 -17.88 0.53
CA GLY A 27 0.36 -17.49 1.33
C GLY A 27 -0.70 -16.69 0.58
N ILE A 28 -0.50 -16.30 -0.69
CA ILE A 28 -1.56 -15.74 -1.52
C ILE A 28 -2.15 -16.85 -2.40
N THR A 29 -3.48 -16.89 -2.48
CA THR A 29 -4.21 -17.62 -3.52
C THR A 29 -5.16 -16.68 -4.23
N VAL A 30 -5.07 -16.61 -5.56
CA VAL A 30 -5.97 -15.84 -6.42
C VAL A 30 -6.74 -16.81 -7.32
N ASP A 31 -8.05 -16.83 -7.17
CA ASP A 31 -9.01 -17.54 -8.01
C ASP A 31 -10.05 -16.55 -8.55
N GLY A 32 -9.76 -15.99 -9.72
CA GLY A 32 -10.55 -14.91 -10.30
C GLY A 32 -10.59 -13.69 -9.37
N ALA A 33 -11.78 -13.36 -8.89
CA ALA A 33 -12.03 -12.22 -8.01
C ALA A 33 -11.90 -12.56 -6.51
N THR A 34 -11.77 -13.85 -6.18
CA THR A 34 -11.55 -14.29 -4.81
C THR A 34 -10.06 -14.29 -4.50
N ILE A 35 -9.68 -13.59 -3.44
CA ILE A 35 -8.33 -13.62 -2.87
C ILE A 35 -8.39 -14.32 -1.53
N THR A 36 -7.54 -15.32 -1.34
CA THR A 36 -7.30 -15.95 -0.03
C THR A 36 -5.88 -15.66 0.42
N VAL A 37 -5.72 -15.30 1.70
CA VAL A 37 -4.42 -15.06 2.32
C VAL A 37 -4.26 -15.99 3.52
N ASP A 38 -3.16 -16.73 3.55
CA ASP A 38 -2.64 -17.49 4.70
C ASP A 38 -1.58 -16.64 5.40
N PRO A 39 -1.90 -16.00 6.55
CA PRO A 39 -1.02 -15.06 7.22
C PRO A 39 0.31 -15.67 7.66
N GLU A 40 0.32 -16.95 8.04
CA GLU A 40 1.54 -17.65 8.50
C GLU A 40 2.58 -17.78 7.38
N LYS A 41 2.12 -17.84 6.12
CA LYS A 41 2.99 -17.92 4.93
C LYS A 41 3.24 -16.56 4.30
N TYR A 42 2.28 -15.65 4.37
CA TYR A 42 2.36 -14.35 3.72
C TYR A 42 3.27 -13.37 4.48
N PHE A 43 3.12 -13.25 5.80
CA PHE A 43 3.86 -12.24 6.55
C PHE A 43 5.28 -12.70 6.91
N PHE A 44 6.25 -11.80 6.76
CA PHE A 44 7.58 -11.95 7.35
C PHE A 44 7.58 -11.67 8.85
N ARG A 45 6.66 -10.81 9.29
CA ARG A 45 6.37 -10.48 10.68
C ARG A 45 4.89 -10.12 10.80
N PHE A 46 4.23 -10.63 11.83
CA PHE A 46 2.84 -10.32 12.14
C PHE A 46 2.62 -10.29 13.66
N GLU A 47 2.48 -9.09 14.20
CA GLU A 47 2.38 -8.87 15.65
C GLU A 47 1.05 -8.24 16.06
N ASN A 48 0.27 -7.70 15.11
CA ASN A 48 -0.97 -7.01 15.42
C ASN A 48 -2.07 -7.27 14.39
N SER A 49 -3.14 -7.97 14.79
CA SER A 49 -4.28 -8.30 13.94
C SER A 49 -5.37 -7.22 13.90
N THR A 50 -5.04 -5.95 14.19
CA THR A 50 -5.99 -4.84 14.12
C THR A 50 -5.53 -3.73 13.18
N TRP A 51 -6.47 -3.17 12.42
CA TRP A 51 -6.29 -2.05 11.49
C TRP A 51 -7.30 -0.95 11.79
N LEU A 52 -6.89 0.30 11.60
CA LEU A 52 -7.78 1.45 11.63
C LEU A 52 -8.27 1.72 10.21
N LEU A 53 -9.58 1.81 10.01
CA LEU A 53 -10.20 2.15 8.73
C LEU A 53 -11.20 3.29 8.91
N CYS A 54 -11.52 3.98 7.82
CA CYS A 54 -12.76 4.75 7.68
C CYS A 54 -13.59 4.13 6.55
N ASP A 55 -14.91 4.35 6.58
CA ASP A 55 -15.77 3.89 5.48
C ASP A 55 -15.40 4.62 4.18
N TRP A 56 -15.11 3.87 3.11
CA TRP A 56 -14.76 4.44 1.82
C TRP A 56 -15.84 5.35 1.26
N ASN A 57 -17.13 5.00 1.40
CA ASN A 57 -18.22 5.83 0.89
C ASN A 57 -18.31 7.17 1.63
N LEU A 58 -18.00 7.19 2.93
CA LEU A 58 -17.91 8.44 3.68
C LEU A 58 -16.72 9.28 3.19
N VAL A 59 -15.54 8.68 3.02
CA VAL A 59 -14.36 9.39 2.46
C VAL A 59 -14.68 9.94 1.07
N ALA A 60 -15.29 9.13 0.21
CA ALA A 60 -15.63 9.53 -1.15
C ALA A 60 -16.63 10.68 -1.21
N SER A 61 -17.66 10.64 -0.36
CA SER A 61 -18.73 11.65 -0.37
C SER A 61 -18.40 12.93 0.41
N GLN A 62 -17.55 12.85 1.44
CA GLN A 62 -17.33 13.95 2.39
C GLN A 62 -15.91 14.51 2.40
N LEU A 63 -14.89 13.75 1.96
CA LEU A 63 -13.49 14.17 2.04
C LEU A 63 -12.83 14.39 0.67
N LEU A 64 -13.10 13.55 -0.34
CA LEU A 64 -12.39 13.67 -1.63
C LEU A 64 -12.58 15.05 -2.28
N GLY A 65 -13.81 15.57 -2.24
CA GLY A 65 -14.19 16.85 -2.85
C GLY A 65 -13.94 18.11 -2.01
N THR A 66 -13.37 18.00 -0.81
CA THR A 66 -13.08 19.19 0.02
C THR A 66 -11.87 19.95 -0.52
N GLU A 67 -11.77 21.25 -0.26
CA GLU A 67 -10.59 22.04 -0.63
C GLU A 67 -9.81 22.40 0.64
N GLU A 68 -8.49 22.52 0.50
CA GLU A 68 -7.69 23.12 1.56
C GLU A 68 -8.10 24.58 1.75
N SER A 69 -8.00 25.07 2.98
CA SER A 69 -8.25 26.47 3.29
C SER A 69 -6.95 27.14 3.74
N ALA A 70 -6.96 28.47 3.84
CA ALA A 70 -5.84 29.20 4.43
C ALA A 70 -5.56 28.80 5.90
N GLU A 71 -6.52 28.15 6.56
CA GLU A 71 -6.46 27.77 7.97
C GLU A 71 -6.27 26.26 8.17
N THR A 72 -6.53 25.43 7.15
CA THR A 72 -6.51 23.97 7.28
C THR A 72 -5.88 23.32 6.05
N ALA A 73 -4.71 22.73 6.26
CA ALA A 73 -4.03 21.92 5.25
C ALA A 73 -4.77 20.59 5.03
N VAL A 74 -4.59 19.98 3.86
CA VAL A 74 -5.25 18.72 3.49
C VAL A 74 -4.91 17.56 4.45
N GLU A 75 -3.71 17.52 5.02
CA GLU A 75 -3.30 16.50 6.00
C GLU A 75 -4.08 16.65 7.30
N GLN A 76 -4.33 17.89 7.72
CA GLN A 76 -5.11 18.19 8.91
C GLN A 76 -6.58 17.80 8.69
N LEU A 77 -7.15 18.08 7.51
CA LEU A 77 -8.49 17.61 7.14
C LEU A 77 -8.60 16.07 7.19
N ALA A 78 -7.63 15.36 6.61
CA ALA A 78 -7.62 13.90 6.62
C ALA A 78 -7.45 13.34 8.04
N LEU A 79 -6.60 13.95 8.86
CA LEU A 79 -6.39 13.54 10.26
C LEU A 79 -7.67 13.72 11.09
N GLU A 80 -8.32 14.88 10.99
CA GLU A 80 -9.58 15.17 11.69
C GLU A 80 -10.68 14.19 11.26
N PHE A 81 -10.77 13.92 9.96
CA PHE A 81 -11.72 12.94 9.42
C PHE A 81 -11.50 11.53 10.00
N VAL A 82 -10.25 11.08 10.10
CA VAL A 82 -9.90 9.79 10.71
C VAL A 82 -10.20 9.77 12.20
N GLN A 83 -9.96 10.87 12.92
CA GLN A 83 -10.30 10.98 14.34
C GLN A 83 -11.82 10.91 14.58
N GLU A 84 -12.61 11.50 13.69
CA GLU A 84 -14.07 11.53 13.81
C GLU A 84 -14.74 10.21 13.37
N HIS A 85 -14.27 9.61 12.28
CA HIS A 85 -14.96 8.48 11.62
C HIS A 85 -14.19 7.16 11.67
N GLY A 86 -12.96 7.16 12.18
CA GLY A 86 -12.11 5.98 12.24
C GLY A 86 -12.64 4.90 13.18
N PHE A 87 -12.55 3.65 12.76
CA PHE A 87 -12.86 2.49 13.58
C PHE A 87 -11.79 1.40 13.45
N SER A 88 -11.54 0.69 14.54
CA SER A 88 -10.61 -0.45 14.55
C SER A 88 -11.34 -1.73 14.09
N THR A 89 -10.67 -2.54 13.28
CA THR A 89 -11.17 -3.84 12.82
C THR A 89 -10.07 -4.90 12.84
N SER A 90 -10.45 -6.15 13.09
CA SER A 90 -9.60 -7.33 12.88
C SER A 90 -9.95 -8.12 11.62
N ASP A 91 -10.92 -7.64 10.86
CA ASP A 91 -11.30 -8.23 9.57
C ASP A 91 -10.30 -7.78 8.48
N ALA A 92 -9.31 -8.63 8.20
CA ALA A 92 -8.32 -8.39 7.17
C ALA A 92 -8.91 -8.41 5.75
N GLY A 93 -10.01 -9.14 5.52
CA GLY A 93 -10.74 -9.12 4.25
C GLY A 93 -11.36 -7.75 3.99
N ARG A 94 -11.95 -7.13 5.02
CA ARG A 94 -12.43 -5.74 4.96
C ARG A 94 -11.32 -4.74 4.68
N VAL A 95 -10.10 -4.96 5.21
CA VAL A 95 -8.94 -4.12 4.89
C VAL A 95 -8.60 -4.20 3.40
N LEU A 96 -8.55 -5.40 2.82
CA LEU A 96 -8.31 -5.59 1.39
C LEU A 96 -9.41 -4.98 0.53
N ALA A 97 -10.68 -5.14 0.91
CA ALA A 97 -11.81 -4.53 0.18
C ALA A 97 -11.74 -3.00 0.19
N THR A 98 -11.47 -2.38 1.35
CA THR A 98 -11.27 -0.92 1.44
C THR A 98 -10.04 -0.47 0.65
N ALA A 99 -8.95 -1.24 0.69
CA ALA A 99 -7.74 -0.93 -0.08
C ALA A 99 -7.99 -0.98 -1.59
N TRP A 100 -8.75 -1.96 -2.06
CA TRP A 100 -9.15 -2.04 -3.46
C TRP A 100 -9.87 -0.76 -3.92
N GLU A 101 -10.84 -0.27 -3.14
CA GLU A 101 -11.55 0.97 -3.45
C GLU A 101 -10.60 2.18 -3.55
N VAL A 102 -9.73 2.34 -2.54
CA VAL A 102 -8.74 3.42 -2.48
C VAL A 102 -7.80 3.39 -3.69
N TYR A 103 -7.20 2.24 -3.97
CA TYR A 103 -6.22 2.15 -5.04
C TYR A 103 -6.87 2.14 -6.43
N SER A 104 -8.09 1.64 -6.56
CA SER A 104 -8.91 1.81 -7.77
C SER A 104 -9.15 3.27 -8.09
N TYR A 105 -9.44 4.09 -7.08
CA TYR A 105 -9.55 5.53 -7.24
C TYR A 105 -8.19 6.16 -7.61
N LEU A 106 -7.11 5.84 -6.91
CA LEU A 106 -5.81 6.50 -7.10
C LEU A 106 -5.09 6.13 -8.41
N PHE A 107 -5.33 4.92 -8.91
CA PHE A 107 -4.75 4.39 -10.15
C PHE A 107 -5.84 4.13 -11.19
N ARG A 108 -6.78 5.06 -11.31
CA ARG A 108 -7.81 5.08 -12.34
C ARG A 108 -7.25 5.55 -13.68
N GLU A 109 -7.78 5.03 -14.79
CA GLU A 109 -7.22 5.26 -16.13
C GLU A 109 -7.31 6.71 -16.59
N GLU A 110 -8.25 7.49 -16.02
CA GLU A 110 -8.41 8.93 -16.26
C GLU A 110 -7.14 9.71 -15.93
N HIS A 111 -6.25 9.16 -15.10
CA HIS A 111 -4.96 9.78 -14.78
C HIS A 111 -3.88 9.54 -15.84
N LEU A 112 -3.99 8.53 -16.71
CA LEU A 112 -2.94 8.19 -17.69
C LEU A 112 -2.43 9.41 -18.49
N PRO A 113 -3.29 10.32 -19.00
CA PRO A 113 -2.83 11.48 -19.75
C PRO A 113 -2.03 12.49 -18.91
N THR A 114 -2.22 12.52 -17.59
CA THR A 114 -1.60 13.49 -16.68
C THR A 114 -0.34 12.94 -16.00
N LEU A 115 0.00 11.67 -16.20
CA LEU A 115 1.19 11.04 -15.62
C LEU A 115 2.50 11.49 -16.25
N GLY A 116 2.49 12.10 -17.44
CA GLY A 116 3.73 12.52 -18.13
C GLY A 116 4.68 11.38 -18.50
N LEU A 117 4.22 10.13 -18.43
CA LEU A 117 4.98 8.90 -18.74
C LEU A 117 4.24 8.12 -19.84
N PRO A 118 4.49 8.39 -21.13
CA PRO A 118 3.75 7.78 -22.24
C PRO A 118 3.88 6.24 -22.31
N GLN A 119 4.89 5.68 -21.64
CA GLN A 119 5.09 4.24 -21.54
C GLN A 119 4.19 3.56 -20.48
N ILE A 120 3.55 4.34 -19.59
CA ILE A 120 2.58 3.82 -18.62
C ILE A 120 1.25 3.54 -19.32
N THR A 121 0.65 2.40 -18.99
CA THR A 121 -0.57 1.89 -19.63
C THR A 121 -1.61 1.54 -18.57
N ALA A 122 -2.83 1.24 -19.01
CA ALA A 122 -3.87 0.73 -18.12
C ALA A 122 -3.44 -0.54 -17.35
N ASP A 123 -2.60 -1.38 -17.98
CA ASP A 123 -2.10 -2.61 -17.37
C ASP A 123 -1.13 -2.31 -16.21
N HIS A 124 -0.26 -1.31 -16.38
CA HIS A 124 0.60 -0.82 -15.31
C HIS A 124 -0.19 -0.27 -14.11
N LEU A 125 -1.28 0.48 -14.38
CA LEU A 125 -2.17 0.94 -13.32
C LEU A 125 -2.89 -0.22 -12.62
N ARG A 126 -3.29 -1.25 -13.36
CA ARG A 126 -3.84 -2.48 -12.77
C ARG A 126 -2.83 -3.16 -11.85
N MET A 127 -1.58 -3.32 -12.28
CA MET A 127 -0.51 -3.91 -11.44
C MET A 127 -0.34 -3.13 -10.13
N LEU A 128 -0.38 -1.80 -10.18
CA LEU A 128 -0.32 -0.91 -9.02
C LEU A 128 -1.51 -1.13 -8.07
N ARG A 129 -2.74 -1.19 -8.60
CA ARG A 129 -3.95 -1.47 -7.80
C ARG A 129 -3.83 -2.79 -7.04
N GLU A 130 -3.44 -3.84 -7.74
CA GLU A 130 -3.37 -5.18 -7.17
C GLU A 130 -2.29 -5.27 -6.08
N ALA A 131 -1.08 -4.78 -6.36
CA ALA A 131 0.01 -4.81 -5.39
C ALA A 131 -0.28 -3.93 -4.16
N ALA A 132 -0.80 -2.72 -4.39
CA ALA A 132 -1.10 -1.80 -3.31
C ALA A 132 -2.25 -2.31 -2.42
N THR A 133 -3.20 -3.05 -2.98
CA THR A 133 -4.26 -3.73 -2.21
C THR A 133 -3.66 -4.64 -1.12
N PHE A 134 -2.69 -5.48 -1.47
CA PHE A 134 -1.96 -6.30 -0.49
C PHE A 134 -1.07 -5.49 0.46
N MET A 135 -0.55 -4.33 0.02
CA MET A 135 0.26 -3.45 0.87
C MET A 135 -0.50 -2.92 2.09
N ALA A 136 -1.82 -2.76 1.99
CA ALA A 136 -2.65 -2.24 3.08
C ALA A 136 -2.64 -3.14 4.34
N LEU A 137 -2.29 -4.41 4.19
CA LEU A 137 -2.14 -5.35 5.31
C LEU A 137 -0.92 -5.05 6.19
N ASN A 138 0.10 -4.41 5.63
CA ASN A 138 1.29 -4.03 6.37
C ASN A 138 0.98 -2.92 7.36
N LYS A 139 1.74 -2.86 8.46
CA LYS A 139 1.43 -1.95 9.57
C LYS A 139 2.69 -1.44 10.25
N VAL A 140 2.71 -0.12 10.45
CA VAL A 140 3.62 0.59 11.34
C VAL A 140 2.80 1.15 12.48
N GLU A 141 3.25 0.95 13.71
CA GLU A 141 2.63 1.49 14.91
C GLU A 141 3.07 2.95 15.15
N LEU A 142 2.39 3.67 16.05
CA LEU A 142 2.66 5.09 16.31
C LEU A 142 4.08 5.34 16.86
N ASP A 143 4.69 4.38 17.55
CA ASP A 143 6.09 4.50 17.99
C ASP A 143 7.10 4.23 16.87
N GLY A 144 6.62 3.97 15.63
CA GLY A 144 7.42 3.66 14.45
C GLY A 144 7.80 2.18 14.33
N HIS A 145 7.36 1.31 15.24
CA HIS A 145 7.61 -0.13 15.16
C HIS A 145 6.87 -0.76 13.96
N ILE A 146 7.57 -1.61 13.19
CA ILE A 146 6.96 -2.35 12.08
C ILE A 146 6.33 -3.62 12.65
N SER A 147 5.03 -3.59 12.93
CA SER A 147 4.32 -4.73 13.54
C SER A 147 3.91 -5.79 12.52
N ASN A 148 3.55 -5.38 11.31
CA ASN A 148 3.15 -6.31 10.24
C ASN A 148 3.88 -5.98 8.94
N VAL A 149 4.50 -6.98 8.31
CA VAL A 149 5.16 -6.81 7.02
C VAL A 149 5.11 -8.08 6.17
N GLY A 150 4.69 -7.95 4.92
CA GLY A 150 4.68 -9.00 3.91
C GLY A 150 5.37 -8.55 2.61
N PRO A 151 5.46 -9.45 1.61
CA PRO A 151 6.18 -9.25 0.37
C PRO A 151 5.85 -7.94 -0.37
N CYS A 152 4.57 -7.58 -0.43
CA CYS A 152 4.10 -6.42 -1.19
C CYS A 152 4.60 -5.08 -0.64
N TRP A 153 5.12 -5.04 0.59
CA TRP A 153 5.84 -3.88 1.11
C TRP A 153 7.00 -3.46 0.21
N PHE A 154 7.70 -4.44 -0.37
CA PHE A 154 8.76 -4.25 -1.34
C PHE A 154 8.16 -4.25 -2.74
N PHE A 155 7.31 -3.26 -3.01
CA PHE A 155 6.49 -3.17 -4.22
C PHE A 155 7.25 -3.49 -5.53
N PRO A 156 8.42 -2.89 -5.83
CA PRO A 156 9.15 -3.20 -7.07
C PRO A 156 9.61 -4.66 -7.13
N ALA A 157 10.07 -5.21 -6.01
CA ALA A 157 10.50 -6.61 -5.95
C ALA A 157 9.30 -7.56 -6.12
N ALA A 158 8.19 -7.32 -5.42
CA ALA A 158 6.99 -8.16 -5.51
C ALA A 158 6.41 -8.15 -6.93
N THR A 159 6.28 -6.97 -7.54
CA THR A 159 5.80 -6.86 -8.93
C THR A 159 6.77 -7.47 -9.94
N SER A 160 8.09 -7.39 -9.72
CA SER A 160 9.08 -8.09 -10.56
C SER A 160 8.98 -9.62 -10.47
N VAL A 161 8.51 -10.18 -9.34
CA VAL A 161 8.28 -11.63 -9.18
C VAL A 161 6.98 -12.04 -9.87
N VAL A 162 5.91 -11.26 -9.66
CA VAL A 162 4.57 -11.56 -10.14
C VAL A 162 4.47 -11.34 -11.65
N TYR A 163 4.94 -10.20 -12.14
CA TYR A 163 4.76 -9.77 -13.53
C TYR A 163 6.01 -9.90 -14.40
N GLU A 164 7.14 -10.33 -13.82
CA GLU A 164 8.43 -10.46 -14.52
C GLU A 164 8.99 -9.13 -15.05
N LEU A 165 8.62 -8.03 -14.39
CA LEU A 165 9.14 -6.70 -14.72
C LEU A 165 10.65 -6.66 -14.56
N ASP A 166 11.31 -5.99 -15.51
CA ASP A 166 12.72 -5.66 -15.38
C ASP A 166 12.94 -4.48 -14.41
N GLU A 167 14.20 -4.10 -14.20
CA GLU A 167 14.55 -3.02 -13.27
C GLU A 167 14.02 -1.65 -13.74
N GLU A 168 13.97 -1.42 -15.06
CA GLU A 168 13.46 -0.16 -15.62
C GLU A 168 11.95 -0.05 -15.43
N GLU A 169 11.21 -1.11 -15.75
CA GLU A 169 9.76 -1.19 -15.55
C GLU A 169 9.39 -1.11 -14.07
N GLY A 170 10.11 -1.82 -13.20
CA GLY A 170 9.91 -1.77 -11.76
C GLY A 170 10.18 -0.39 -11.16
N GLY A 171 11.28 0.27 -11.57
CA GLY A 171 11.60 1.63 -11.15
C GLY A 171 10.56 2.64 -11.65
N MET A 172 10.08 2.48 -12.87
CA MET A 172 9.03 3.32 -13.44
C MET A 172 7.69 3.18 -12.67
N LEU A 173 7.29 1.96 -12.32
CA LEU A 173 6.09 1.77 -11.50
C LEU A 173 6.25 2.37 -10.10
N ASP A 174 7.43 2.25 -9.50
CA ASP A 174 7.76 2.87 -8.21
C ASP A 174 7.60 4.41 -8.27
N GLU A 175 8.02 5.03 -9.37
CA GLU A 175 7.82 6.47 -9.62
C GLU A 175 6.33 6.84 -9.70
N VAL A 176 5.52 6.06 -10.42
CA VAL A 176 4.07 6.31 -10.54
C VAL A 176 3.36 6.13 -9.20
N TYR A 177 3.79 5.15 -8.41
CA TYR A 177 3.26 4.86 -7.09
C TYR A 177 3.56 6.00 -6.11
N HIS A 178 4.80 6.48 -6.07
CA HIS A 178 5.23 7.52 -5.14
C HIS A 178 4.82 8.93 -5.55
N GLY A 179 4.60 9.18 -6.84
CA GLY A 179 4.28 10.52 -7.34
C GLY A 179 5.43 11.53 -7.16
N THR A 180 6.66 11.02 -6.96
CA THR A 180 7.92 11.78 -6.80
C THR A 180 8.97 11.19 -7.74
N GLY A 181 9.06 11.71 -8.97
CA GLY A 181 9.99 11.19 -9.97
C GLY A 181 11.47 11.52 -9.69
N PHE A 182 12.36 10.54 -9.86
CA PHE A 182 13.82 10.71 -9.87
C PHE A 182 14.29 11.40 -11.17
N ARG A 183 13.55 11.22 -12.27
CA ARG A 183 13.78 11.89 -13.56
C ARG A 183 12.96 13.18 -13.70
N GLN A 184 13.25 14.21 -12.90
CA GLN A 184 12.86 15.64 -13.07
C GLN A 184 11.40 16.04 -13.43
N ALA A 185 10.45 15.12 -13.61
CA ALA A 185 9.20 15.43 -14.29
C ALA A 185 7.93 15.38 -13.41
N LEU A 186 7.97 14.83 -12.19
CA LEU A 186 6.72 14.40 -11.54
C LEU A 186 6.72 14.61 -10.04
N PHE A 187 6.54 15.85 -9.59
CA PHE A 187 5.81 16.11 -8.36
C PHE A 187 4.42 16.58 -8.77
N ASN A 188 3.42 15.72 -8.62
CA ASN A 188 2.04 16.04 -8.98
C ASN A 188 1.26 16.34 -7.70
N GLU A 189 1.19 17.62 -7.32
CA GLU A 189 0.51 18.08 -6.11
C GLU A 189 -0.96 17.63 -6.07
N TYR A 190 -1.65 17.61 -7.21
CA TYR A 190 -3.04 17.13 -7.26
C TYR A 190 -3.14 15.64 -6.88
N ARG A 191 -2.20 14.80 -7.35
CA ARG A 191 -2.17 13.39 -6.95
C ARG A 191 -1.77 13.21 -5.49
N ARG A 192 -0.90 14.07 -4.95
CA ARG A 192 -0.57 14.09 -3.53
C ARG A 192 -1.82 14.38 -2.68
N ILE A 193 -2.57 15.44 -3.00
CA ILE A 193 -3.81 15.82 -2.33
C ILE A 193 -4.86 14.69 -2.40
N GLU A 194 -5.08 14.11 -3.59
CA GLU A 194 -5.98 12.97 -3.75
C GLU A 194 -5.54 11.77 -2.92
N SER A 195 -4.24 11.46 -2.93
CA SER A 195 -3.68 10.35 -2.17
C SER A 195 -3.91 10.55 -0.67
N ILE A 196 -3.60 11.74 -0.13
CA ILE A 196 -3.81 12.10 1.28
C ILE A 196 -5.24 11.81 1.72
N LYS A 197 -6.21 12.30 0.95
CA LYS A 197 -7.64 12.14 1.27
C LYS A 197 -8.11 10.71 1.12
N ALA A 198 -7.75 10.03 0.04
CA ALA A 198 -8.18 8.65 -0.19
C ALA A 198 -7.66 7.69 0.89
N HIS A 199 -6.41 7.87 1.34
CA HIS A 199 -5.82 7.05 2.39
C HIS A 199 -6.41 7.30 3.78
N ALA A 200 -7.27 8.31 3.98
CA ALA A 200 -8.08 8.41 5.20
C ALA A 200 -8.92 7.14 5.42
N ALA A 201 -9.40 6.50 4.34
CA ALA A 201 -10.13 5.22 4.41
C ALA A 201 -9.28 4.08 5.00
N LEU A 202 -7.95 4.16 4.88
CA LEU A 202 -6.99 3.22 5.46
C LEU A 202 -6.43 3.72 6.81
N GLY A 203 -7.16 4.60 7.51
CA GLY A 203 -6.78 5.13 8.82
C GLY A 203 -5.72 6.23 8.75
N GLY A 204 -5.67 6.98 7.64
CA GLY A 204 -4.70 8.06 7.45
C GLY A 204 -3.28 7.57 7.28
N ARG A 205 -3.11 6.30 6.84
CA ARG A 205 -1.80 5.72 6.56
C ARG A 205 -1.29 6.27 5.25
N LEU A 206 -0.65 7.43 5.30
CA LEU A 206 -0.05 8.06 4.14
C LEU A 206 1.19 8.82 4.58
N VAL A 207 2.35 8.17 4.50
CA VAL A 207 3.68 8.76 4.29
C VAL A 207 4.60 7.57 4.01
N HIS A 208 5.15 7.43 2.80
CA HIS A 208 6.27 6.50 2.65
C HIS A 208 7.45 7.10 3.40
N GLY A 209 7.95 6.41 4.44
CA GLY A 209 9.16 6.87 5.13
C GLY A 209 10.42 6.91 4.26
N CYS A 210 10.30 6.41 3.03
CA CYS A 210 11.30 6.35 1.97
C CYS A 210 11.19 7.46 0.91
N GLN A 211 10.23 8.40 1.02
CA GLN A 211 10.02 9.52 0.06
C GLN A 211 11.26 10.40 -0.23
N SER A 212 12.39 10.18 0.45
CA SER A 212 13.63 10.93 0.28
C SER A 212 14.71 10.21 -0.54
N VAL A 213 14.59 8.91 -0.87
CA VAL A 213 15.59 8.20 -1.70
C VAL A 213 14.95 7.04 -2.50
N PRO A 214 15.03 7.03 -3.84
CA PRO A 214 14.60 5.90 -4.66
C PRO A 214 15.63 4.77 -4.54
N ASN A 215 15.43 3.86 -3.60
CA ASN A 215 16.36 2.75 -3.41
C ASN A 215 15.68 1.39 -3.32
N GLN A 216 14.37 1.27 -3.59
CA GLN A 216 13.61 0.01 -3.46
C GLN A 216 13.53 -0.55 -2.02
N SER A 217 13.71 0.29 -0.99
CA SER A 217 13.61 -0.15 0.42
C SER A 217 12.19 -0.50 0.88
N GLY A 218 11.20 -0.40 0.00
CA GLY A 218 9.79 -0.60 0.30
C GLY A 218 9.13 0.65 0.87
N GLY A 219 7.86 0.85 0.51
CA GLY A 219 7.05 1.98 0.97
C GLY A 219 6.11 1.54 2.09
N ALA A 220 6.16 2.24 3.22
CA ALA A 220 5.21 2.05 4.32
C ALA A 220 4.03 3.02 4.18
N CYS A 221 2.82 2.58 4.50
CA CYS A 221 1.72 3.47 4.84
C CYS A 221 1.78 3.67 6.37
N VAL A 222 2.37 4.78 6.82
CA VAL A 222 2.61 5.06 8.24
C VAL A 222 1.49 5.94 8.83
N PRO A 223 0.99 5.68 10.06
CA PRO A 223 0.03 6.57 10.70
C PRO A 223 0.58 7.99 10.89
N TYR A 224 -0.29 9.00 10.82
CA TYR A 224 0.08 10.37 11.16
C TYR A 224 0.67 10.45 12.57
N GLY A 225 1.84 11.11 12.68
CA GLY A 225 2.55 11.30 13.95
C GLY A 225 3.47 10.16 14.36
N ALA A 226 3.62 9.10 13.56
CA ALA A 226 4.52 8.02 13.95
C ALA A 226 6.00 8.41 13.95
N SER A 227 6.82 7.76 14.79
CA SER A 227 8.26 8.01 14.85
C SER A 227 8.97 7.53 13.58
N MET A 228 9.28 8.47 12.68
CA MET A 228 10.02 8.19 11.45
C MET A 228 11.45 7.70 11.71
N GLN A 229 12.06 8.09 12.83
CA GLN A 229 13.40 7.64 13.19
C GLN A 229 13.42 6.16 13.58
N THR A 230 12.48 5.74 14.44
CA THR A 230 12.33 4.33 14.83
C THR A 230 12.03 3.48 13.60
N PHE A 231 11.06 3.92 12.80
CA PHE A 231 10.66 3.26 11.57
C PHE A 231 11.84 3.02 10.61
N ARG A 232 12.63 4.07 10.32
CA ARG A 232 13.80 3.96 9.43
C ARG A 232 14.88 3.06 9.99
N THR A 233 15.06 3.07 11.31
CA THR A 233 16.04 2.21 12.00
C THR A 233 15.65 0.74 11.87
N GLU A 234 14.38 0.40 12.16
CA GLU A 234 13.89 -0.97 11.98
C GLU A 234 13.95 -1.41 10.53
N LEU A 235 13.47 -0.58 9.59
CA LEU A 235 13.48 -0.92 8.17
C LEU A 235 14.90 -1.23 7.71
N THR A 236 15.88 -0.42 8.09
CA THR A 236 17.29 -0.65 7.74
C THR A 236 17.82 -1.99 8.26
N SER A 237 17.39 -2.42 9.46
CA SER A 237 17.87 -3.67 10.06
C SER A 237 17.34 -4.95 9.41
N PHE A 238 16.15 -4.95 8.80
CA PHE A 238 15.52 -6.17 8.24
C PHE A 238 15.42 -6.17 6.71
N ARG A 239 15.66 -5.02 6.07
CA ARG A 239 15.43 -4.81 4.63
C ARG A 239 16.10 -5.86 3.74
N GLU A 240 17.40 -6.09 3.90
CA GLU A 240 18.14 -7.00 3.00
C GLU A 240 17.60 -8.43 3.09
N GLU A 241 17.31 -8.89 4.30
CA GLU A 241 16.74 -10.21 4.55
C GLU A 241 15.36 -10.37 3.91
N TRP A 242 14.46 -9.42 4.14
CA TRP A 242 13.09 -9.48 3.61
C TRP A 242 13.06 -9.33 2.08
N LEU A 243 13.89 -8.44 1.53
CA LEU A 243 14.00 -8.29 0.08
C LEU A 243 14.51 -9.57 -0.59
N ALA A 244 15.49 -10.25 0.01
CA ALA A 244 15.95 -11.56 -0.46
C ALA A 244 14.84 -12.62 -0.44
N LYS A 245 14.00 -12.64 0.61
CA LYS A 245 12.83 -13.53 0.69
C LYS A 245 11.81 -13.27 -0.44
N VAL A 246 11.58 -12.00 -0.80
CA VAL A 246 10.71 -11.66 -1.94
C VAL A 246 11.30 -12.22 -3.24
N TYR A 247 12.56 -11.93 -3.54
CA TYR A 247 13.18 -12.39 -4.78
C TYR A 247 13.27 -13.92 -4.89
N ALA A 248 13.39 -14.63 -3.76
CA ALA A 248 13.35 -16.10 -3.74
C ALA A 248 12.01 -16.69 -4.23
N CYS A 249 10.92 -15.90 -4.24
CA CYS A 249 9.63 -16.33 -4.79
C CYS A 249 9.67 -16.47 -6.32
N ARG A 250 10.63 -15.85 -7.01
CA ARG A 250 10.81 -15.96 -8.48
C ARG A 250 11.15 -17.38 -8.93
N THR A 251 11.75 -18.19 -8.06
CA THR A 251 12.21 -19.56 -8.39
C THR A 251 11.26 -20.67 -7.92
N ALA A 252 10.14 -20.32 -7.28
CA ALA A 252 9.24 -21.29 -6.64
C ALA A 252 8.14 -21.84 -7.56
N SER A 253 8.17 -21.52 -8.85
CA SER A 253 7.21 -21.97 -9.88
C SER A 253 7.66 -23.24 -10.61
#